data_AF-A0AAW1ZDF3-F1
#
_entry.id   AF-A0AAW1ZDF3-F1
#
_cell.length_a   1.000
_cell.length_b   1.000
_cell.length_c   1.000
_cell.angle_alpha   90.00
_cell.angle_beta   90.00
_cell.angle_gamma   90.00
#
_symmetry.space_group_name_H-M   'P 1'
#
loop_
_entity.id
_entity.type
_entity.pdbx_description
1 polymer ?
#
loop_
_entity_poly.entity_id
_entity_poly.type
_entity_poly.pdbx_seq_one_letter_code
_entity_poly.pdbx_strand_id
1 'polypeptide(L)' 'MFTRRGYGDVKKSTQKVLDPKKDVFTRLKHLRALLDIIDRNELRTFFETNCSQIYFIFYENFITLESNLKQK' A
#
# COMPACT_ATOMS: atom_id res chain seq x y z
N MET A 1 27.50 -2.07 -5.03
CA MET A 1 26.57 -2.95 -5.77
C MET A 1 25.33 -3.16 -4.92
N PHE A 2 24.20 -2.50 -5.25
CA PHE A 2 22.92 -2.72 -4.58
C PHE A 2 21.85 -2.99 -5.64
N THR A 3 21.93 -4.14 -6.29
CA THR A 3 21.02 -4.52 -7.37
C THR A 3 20.34 -5.84 -7.04
N ARG A 4 19.42 -5.75 -6.07
CA ARG A 4 18.23 -6.60 -5.85
C ARG A 4 17.73 -6.30 -4.43
N ARG A 5 16.88 -5.29 -4.26
CA ARG A 5 15.92 -5.35 -3.13
C ARG A 5 15.10 -6.61 -3.40
N GLY A 6 15.20 -7.60 -2.52
CA GLY A 6 14.85 -8.97 -2.83
C GLY A 6 13.36 -9.13 -3.09
N TYR A 7 13.00 -10.03 -4.00
CA TYR A 7 11.63 -10.51 -4.19
C TYR A 7 10.92 -10.87 -2.87
N GLY A 8 11.68 -11.27 -1.84
CA GLY A 8 11.17 -11.47 -0.48
C GLY A 8 10.58 -10.22 0.19
N ASP A 9 11.12 -9.04 -0.09
CA ASP A 9 10.63 -7.76 0.46
C ASP A 9 9.32 -7.32 -0.23
N VAL A 10 9.18 -7.65 -1.53
CA VAL A 10 7.95 -7.47 -2.29
C VAL A 10 6.84 -8.32 -1.67
N LYS A 11 7.05 -9.63 -1.53
CA LYS A 11 6.03 -10.54 -0.97
C LYS A 11 5.60 -10.14 0.44
N LYS A 12 6.55 -9.75 1.30
CA LYS A 12 6.25 -9.26 2.66
C LYS A 12 5.45 -7.96 2.62
N SER A 13 5.79 -7.03 1.74
CA SER A 13 5.07 -5.76 1.62
C SER A 13 3.67 -5.98 1.07
N THR A 14 3.50 -6.83 0.06
CA THR A 14 2.18 -7.24 -0.46
C THR A 14 1.31 -7.81 0.64
N GLN A 15 1.82 -8.74 1.45
CA GLN A 15 1.08 -9.27 2.60
C GLN A 15 0.65 -8.16 3.56
N LYS A 16 1.53 -7.21 3.87
CA LYS A 16 1.21 -6.10 4.77
C LYS A 16 0.19 -5.11 4.19
N VAL A 17 0.18 -4.88 2.87
CA VAL A 17 -0.84 -4.05 2.21
C VAL A 17 -2.22 -4.70 2.29
N LEU A 18 -2.28 -6.01 2.10
CA LEU A 18 -3.54 -6.77 2.04
C LEU A 18 -4.03 -7.26 3.40
N ASP A 19 -3.23 -7.16 4.46
CA ASP A 19 -3.60 -7.61 5.80
C ASP A 19 -4.57 -6.60 6.47
N PRO A 20 -5.86 -6.95 6.66
CA PRO A 20 -6.84 -6.06 7.27
C PRO A 20 -6.59 -5.83 8.77
N LYS A 21 -5.73 -6.64 9.41
CA LYS A 21 -5.36 -6.44 10.82
C LYS A 21 -4.30 -5.35 10.99
N LYS A 22 -3.67 -4.90 9.90
CA LYS A 22 -2.72 -3.77 9.95
C LYS A 22 -3.48 -2.46 9.89
N ASP A 23 -2.99 -1.49 10.65
CA ASP A 23 -3.49 -0.13 10.58
C ASP A 23 -3.29 0.45 9.17
N VAL A 24 -4.21 1.32 8.80
CA VAL A 24 -4.30 1.92 7.46
C VAL A 24 -3.02 2.66 7.06
N PHE A 25 -2.32 3.26 8.01
CA PHE A 25 -1.08 3.98 7.75
C PHE A 25 0.09 3.03 7.43
N THR A 26 0.22 1.92 8.16
CA THR A 26 1.16 0.85 7.84
C THR A 26 0.88 0.27 6.47
N ARG A 27 -0.39 0.01 6.13
CA ARG A 27 -0.80 -0.48 4.81
C ARG A 27 -0.42 0.52 3.71
N LEU A 28 -0.65 1.81 3.91
CA LEU A 28 -0.26 2.87 2.98
C LEU A 28 1.26 2.95 2.76
N LYS A 29 2.06 2.85 3.83
CA LYS A 29 3.54 2.83 3.74
C LYS A 29 4.03 1.69 2.85
N HIS A 30 3.48 0.50 3.04
CA HIS A 30 3.86 -0.66 2.24
C HIS A 30 3.34 -0.55 0.80
N LEU A 31 2.17 0.03 0.57
CA LEU A 31 1.66 0.29 -0.78
C LEU A 31 2.61 1.23 -1.54
N ARG A 32 3.07 2.31 -0.89
CA ARG A 32 4.08 3.20 -1.47
C ARG A 32 5.38 2.46 -1.80
N ALA A 33 5.87 1.62 -0.89
CA ALA A 33 7.07 0.84 -1.14
C ALA A 33 6.92 -0.11 -2.34
N LEU A 34 5.72 -0.69 -2.56
CA LEU A 34 5.44 -1.52 -3.73
C LEU A 34 5.46 -0.72 -5.04
N LEU A 35 4.92 0.51 -5.03
CA LEU A 35 4.93 1.41 -6.19
C LEU A 35 6.36 1.73 -6.66
N ASP A 36 7.32 1.79 -5.73
CA ASP A 36 8.71 2.13 -6.03
C ASP A 36 9.54 0.94 -6.56
N ILE A 37 9.08 -0.30 -6.37
CA ILE A 37 9.92 -1.50 -6.61
C ILE A 37 9.31 -2.55 -7.55
N ILE A 38 7.99 -2.56 -7.74
CA ILE A 38 7.30 -3.53 -8.61
C ILE A 38 7.26 -3.01 -10.05
N ASP A 39 7.48 -3.90 -11.02
CA ASP A 39 7.31 -3.60 -12.45
C ASP A 39 5.87 -3.19 -12.79
N ARG A 40 5.72 -2.24 -13.72
CA ARG A 40 4.42 -1.64 -14.06
C ARG A 40 3.32 -2.66 -14.40
N ASN A 41 3.66 -3.75 -15.09
CA ASN A 41 2.70 -4.79 -15.46
C ASN A 41 2.22 -5.59 -14.25
N GLU A 42 3.12 -5.99 -13.36
CA GLU A 42 2.77 -6.69 -12.11
C GLU A 42 1.99 -5.76 -11.18
N LEU A 43 2.38 -4.49 -11.10
CA LEU A 43 1.67 -3.47 -10.35
C LEU A 43 0.24 -3.28 -10.86
N ARG A 44 0.04 -3.24 -12.19
CA ARG A 44 -1.28 -3.15 -12.80
C ARG A 44 -2.17 -4.32 -12.39
N THR A 45 -1.68 -5.55 -12.53
CA THR A 45 -2.40 -6.76 -12.10
C THR A 45 -2.72 -6.73 -10.62
N PHE A 46 -1.78 -6.25 -9.78
CA PHE A 46 -1.98 -6.11 -8.34
C PHE A 46 -3.12 -5.12 -8.01
N PHE A 47 -3.15 -3.97 -8.68
CA PHE A 47 -4.22 -2.98 -8.53
C PHE A 47 -5.57 -3.50 -9.03
N GLU A 48 -5.61 -4.16 -10.18
CA GLU A 48 -6.84 -4.74 -10.72
C GLU A 48 -7.41 -5.82 -9.79
N THR A 49 -6.56 -6.71 -9.26
CA THR A 49 -6.97 -7.79 -8.36
C THR A 49 -7.40 -7.29 -6.99
N ASN A 50 -6.80 -6.20 -6.48
CA ASN A 50 -7.01 -5.72 -5.11
C ASN A 50 -7.63 -4.32 -5.06
N CYS A 51 -8.34 -3.91 -6.11
CA CYS A 51 -8.85 -2.54 -6.29
C CYS A 51 -9.64 -2.05 -5.08
N SER A 52 -10.59 -2.84 -4.57
CA SER A 52 -11.41 -2.48 -3.40
C SER A 52 -10.58 -2.27 -2.13
N GLN A 53 -9.56 -3.11 -1.91
CA GLN A 53 -8.71 -3.01 -0.72
C GLN A 53 -7.81 -1.78 -0.79
N ILE A 54 -7.27 -1.48 -1.97
CA ILE A 54 -6.45 -0.30 -2.22
C ILE A 54 -7.29 0.97 -2.09
N TYR A 55 -8.49 0.98 -2.66
CA TYR A 55 -9.46 2.08 -2.50
C TYR A 55 -9.73 2.34 -1.01
N PHE A 56 -10.00 1.30 -0.23
CA PHE A 56 -10.25 1.43 1.20
C PHE A 56 -9.06 2.04 1.96
N ILE A 57 -7.82 1.66 1.62
CA ILE A 57 -6.61 2.28 2.22
C ILE A 57 -6.62 3.80 1.98
N PHE A 58 -6.87 4.24 0.74
CA PHE A 58 -6.91 5.67 0.43
C PHE A 58 -8.07 6.38 1.12
N TYR A 59 -9.27 5.81 1.04
CA TYR A 59 -10.47 6.36 1.67
C TYR A 59 -10.25 6.64 3.16
N GLU A 60 -9.81 5.64 3.93
CA GLU A 60 -9.60 5.79 5.38
C GLU A 60 -8.50 6.82 5.71
N ASN A 61 -7.41 6.87 4.92
CA ASN A 61 -6.39 7.90 5.07
C ASN A 61 -6.97 9.30 4.83
N PHE A 62 -7.81 9.47 3.82
CA PHE A 62 -8.44 10.76 3.53
C PHE A 62 -9.44 11.17 4.59
N ILE A 63 -10.29 10.26 5.08
CA ILE A 63 -11.21 10.52 6.19
C ILE A 63 -10.43 10.93 7.45
N THR A 64 -9.35 10.22 7.77
CA THR A 64 -8.47 10.54 8.90
C THR A 64 -7.86 11.93 8.74
N LEU A 65 -7.33 12.24 7.55
CA LEU A 65 -6.75 13.54 7.25
C LEU A 65 -7.79 14.66 7.37
N GLU A 66 -8.99 14.46 6.82
CA GLU A 66 -10.09 15.41 6.88
C GLU A 66 -10.50 15.70 8.33
N SER A 67 -10.65 14.65 9.15
CA SER A 67 -10.97 14.78 10.58
C SER A 67 -9.90 15.58 11.32
N ASN A 68 -8.62 15.32 11.06
CA ASN A 68 -7.51 16.04 11.68
C ASN A 68 -7.46 17.52 11.28
N LEU A 69 -7.90 17.86 10.07
CA LEU A 69 -8.01 19.25 9.61
C LEU A 69 -9.18 19.98 10.27
N LYS A 70 -10.33 19.31 10.45
CA LYS A 70 -11.53 19.89 11.12
C LYS A 70 -11.34 20.15 12.61
N GLN A 71 -10.38 19.48 13.25
CA GLN A 71 -10.07 19.63 14.68
C GLN A 71 -9.07 20.77 14.97
N LYS A 72 -8.48 21.39 13.95
CA LYS A 72 -7.61 22.58 14.07
C LYS A 72 -8.37 23.85 13.74
#